data_AF-M1DAG1-F1
#
_entry.id   AF-M1DAG1-F1
#
_cell.length_a   1.000
_cell.length_b   1.000
_cell.length_c   1.000
_cell.angle_alpha   90.00
_cell.angle_beta   90.00
_cell.angle_gamma   90.00
#
_symmetry.space_group_name_H-M   'P 1'
#
loop_
_entity.id
_entity.type
_entity.pdbx_description
1 polymer ?
#
loop_
_entity_poly.entity_id
_entity_poly.type
_entity_poly.pdbx_seq_one_letter_code
_entity_poly.pdbx_strand_id
1 'polypeptide(L)'
;MQLATLYDIKVCTVITGPNGELQTWPDNLDACKEVLHLYSQNLKPEKKHKESSTPIPKPEEEQREKDILMLVESKLAAVNKRIRFLENKNVDVADKGKRKRIE
;
A
#
# COMPACT_ATOMS: atom_id res chain seq x y z
N MET A 1 -1.63 8.83 33.91
CA MET A 1 -2.53 9.08 35.07
C MET A 1 -2.56 10.53 35.52
N GLN A 2 -1.46 11.09 36.04
CA GLN A 2 -1.49 12.42 36.70
C GLN A 2 -2.15 13.53 35.87
N LEU A 3 -1.87 13.58 34.56
CA LEU A 3 -2.46 14.59 33.67
C LEU A 3 -3.99 14.49 33.57
N ALA A 4 -4.53 13.28 33.39
CA ALA A 4 -5.97 13.05 33.30
C ALA A 4 -6.69 13.44 34.60
N THR A 5 -6.08 13.13 35.75
CA THR A 5 -6.66 13.42 37.06
C THR A 5 -6.58 14.90 37.44
N LEU A 6 -5.46 15.57 37.16
CA LEU A 6 -5.26 16.97 37.58
C LEU A 6 -6.06 17.97 36.77
N TYR A 7 -6.33 17.66 35.49
CA TYR A 7 -6.94 18.60 34.55
C TYR A 7 -8.31 18.14 34.03
N ASP A 8 -8.85 17.04 34.57
CA ASP A 8 -10.12 16.43 34.13
C ASP A 8 -10.21 16.25 32.61
N ILE A 9 -9.12 15.76 32.01
CA ILE A 9 -9.03 15.53 30.58
C ILE A 9 -9.17 14.04 30.26
N LYS A 10 -9.93 13.74 29.21
CA LYS A 10 -10.03 12.39 28.66
C LYS A 10 -8.77 12.08 27.83
N VAL A 11 -7.97 11.12 28.31
CA VAL A 11 -6.73 10.71 27.65
C VAL A 11 -6.66 9.19 27.60
N CYS A 12 -6.27 8.67 26.45
CA CYS A 12 -5.85 7.27 26.30
C CYS A 12 -4.41 7.23 25.76
N THR A 13 -3.66 6.20 26.13
CA THR A 13 -2.33 5.91 25.59
C THR A 13 -2.35 4.53 24.97
N VAL A 14 -1.83 4.40 23.75
CA VAL A 14 -1.68 3.14 23.03
C VAL A 14 -0.20 2.96 22.74
N ILE A 15 0.39 1.88 23.27
CA ILE A 15 1.81 1.57 23.15
C ILE A 15 1.92 0.24 22.40
N THR A 16 2.66 0.24 21.30
CA THR A 16 2.95 -0.96 20.53
C THR A 16 4.39 -1.38 20.79
N GLY A 17 4.58 -2.58 21.34
CA GLY A 17 5.87 -3.18 21.59
C GLY A 17 6.56 -3.66 20.29
N PRO A 18 7.87 -3.93 20.34
CA PRO A 18 8.64 -4.38 19.17
C PRO A 18 8.23 -5.78 18.66
N ASN A 19 7.57 -6.57 19.50
CA ASN A 19 6.97 -7.87 19.21
C ASN A 19 5.52 -7.78 18.69
N GLY A 20 4.98 -6.56 18.55
CA GLY A 20 3.58 -6.34 18.18
C GLY A 20 2.59 -6.46 19.35
N GLU A 21 3.07 -6.60 20.59
CA GLU A 21 2.19 -6.53 21.76
C GLU A 21 1.61 -5.13 21.92
N LEU A 22 0.31 -5.07 22.23
CA LEU A 22 -0.40 -3.82 22.45
C LEU A 22 -0.64 -3.63 23.94
N GLN A 23 -0.18 -2.51 24.48
CA GLN A 23 -0.50 -2.06 25.82
C GLN A 23 -1.31 -0.77 25.73
N THR A 24 -2.40 -0.69 26.48
CA THR A 24 -3.26 0.49 26.50
C THR A 24 -3.41 1.01 27.93
N TRP A 25 -3.53 2.33 28.06
CA TRP A 25 -3.97 2.96 29.30
C TRP A 25 -5.15 3.90 29.00
N PRO A 26 -6.29 3.76 29.70
CA PRO A 26 -6.61 2.73 30.69
C PRO A 26 -6.60 1.30 30.12
N ASP A 27 -6.44 0.29 30.98
CA ASP A 27 -6.49 -1.13 30.57
C ASP A 27 -7.87 -1.51 29.99
N ASN A 28 -8.90 -0.75 30.36
CA ASN A 28 -10.22 -0.86 29.76
C ASN A 28 -10.19 -0.33 28.31
N LEU A 29 -10.28 -1.27 27.37
CA LEU A 29 -10.33 -0.99 25.94
C LEU A 29 -11.55 -0.14 25.54
N ASP A 30 -12.69 -0.28 26.22
CA ASP A 30 -13.89 0.49 25.87
C ASP A 30 -13.73 1.97 26.19
N ALA A 31 -13.08 2.28 27.33
CA ALA A 31 -12.71 3.65 27.66
C ALA A 31 -11.73 4.24 26.63
N CYS A 32 -10.80 3.45 26.10
CA CYS A 32 -9.91 3.88 25.03
C CYS A 32 -10.66 4.14 23.72
N LYS A 33 -11.63 3.30 23.35
CA LYS A 33 -12.44 3.47 22.13
C LYS A 33 -13.25 4.76 22.17
N GLU A 34 -13.82 5.13 23.32
CA GLU A 34 -14.55 6.39 23.47
C GLU A 34 -13.67 7.61 23.17
N VAL A 35 -12.44 7.63 23.69
CA VAL A 35 -11.48 8.72 23.44
C VAL A 35 -11.07 8.75 21.97
N LEU A 36 -10.78 7.59 21.37
CA LEU A 36 -10.45 7.50 19.95
C LEU A 36 -11.60 7.94 19.04
N HIS A 37 -12.84 7.60 19.41
CA HIS A 37 -14.04 8.00 18.68
C HIS A 37 -14.26 9.51 18.74
N LEU A 38 -14.05 10.12 19.91
CA LEU A 38 -14.10 11.57 20.05
C LEU A 38 -13.07 12.26 19.14
N TYR A 39 -11.85 11.72 19.03
CA TYR A 39 -10.86 12.26 18.10
C TYR A 39 -11.27 12.07 16.64
N SER A 40 -11.77 10.89 16.26
CA SER A 40 -12.11 10.61 14.85
C SER A 40 -13.24 11.48 14.30
N GLN A 41 -14.19 11.89 15.15
CA GLN A 41 -15.24 12.84 14.77
C GLN A 41 -14.72 14.28 14.58
N ASN A 42 -13.63 14.65 15.26
CA ASN A 42 -13.04 15.99 15.23
C ASN A 42 -11.89 16.13 14.22
N LEU A 43 -11.44 15.01 13.64
CA LEU A 43 -10.53 15.04 12.51
C LEU A 43 -11.29 15.62 11.31
N LYS A 44 -10.98 16.87 10.95
CA LYS A 44 -11.19 17.32 9.57
C LYS A 44 -10.48 16.30 8.68
N PRO A 45 -11.06 15.87 7.54
CA PRO A 45 -10.38 14.95 6.65
C PRO A 45 -9.12 15.65 6.11
N GLU A 46 -8.00 15.49 6.81
CA GLU A 46 -6.70 15.73 6.22
C GLU A 46 -6.60 14.78 5.04
N LYS A 47 -6.21 15.33 3.89
CA LYS A 47 -6.04 14.61 2.64
C LYS A 47 -5.18 13.39 2.93
N LYS A 48 -5.81 12.22 2.95
CA LYS A 48 -5.20 10.96 3.41
C LYS A 48 -3.87 10.75 2.71
N HIS A 49 -2.79 10.72 3.49
CA HIS A 49 -1.67 9.87 3.10
C HIS A 49 -2.21 8.44 3.06
N LYS A 50 -1.99 7.84 1.90
CA LYS A 50 -2.61 6.62 1.40
C LYS A 50 -2.06 5.40 2.12
N GLU A 51 -2.56 5.12 3.32
CA GLU A 51 -2.46 3.79 3.95
C GLU A 51 -3.85 3.39 4.45
N SER A 52 -4.44 2.41 3.77
CA SER A 52 -5.87 2.09 3.83
C SER A 52 -6.16 0.98 4.83
N SER A 53 -6.84 1.32 5.91
CA SER A 53 -7.66 0.39 6.70
C SER A 53 -8.92 1.12 7.15
N THR A 54 -9.89 1.24 6.23
CA THR A 54 -11.32 1.46 6.55
C THR A 54 -12.14 0.99 5.34
N PRO A 55 -13.32 0.34 5.53
CA PRO A 55 -14.11 -0.20 4.44
C PRO A 55 -14.73 0.96 3.64
N ILE A 56 -14.35 1.09 2.37
CA ILE A 56 -14.86 2.08 1.43
C ILE A 56 -16.05 1.45 0.69
N PRO A 57 -17.12 2.21 0.36
CA PRO A 57 -18.24 1.71 -0.42
C PRO A 57 -17.79 1.07 -1.74
N LYS A 58 -18.42 -0.05 -2.09
CA LYS A 58 -18.13 -0.97 -3.22
C LYS A 58 -17.80 -0.36 -4.60
N PRO A 59 -18.26 0.84 -5.03
CA PRO A 59 -17.97 1.35 -6.37
C PRO A 59 -16.51 1.73 -6.63
N GLU A 60 -15.78 2.20 -5.61
CA GLU A 60 -14.41 2.72 -5.78
C GLU A 60 -13.35 1.61 -5.81
N GLU A 61 -13.62 0.48 -5.16
CA GLU A 61 -12.77 -0.72 -5.19
C GLU A 61 -12.78 -1.37 -6.57
N GLU A 62 -13.96 -1.55 -7.19
CA GLU A 62 -14.05 -2.11 -8.54
C GLU A 62 -13.30 -1.27 -9.58
N GLN A 63 -13.35 0.07 -9.47
CA GLN A 63 -12.62 0.94 -10.38
C GLN A 63 -11.11 0.82 -10.16
N ARG A 64 -10.67 0.77 -8.90
CA ARG A 64 -9.25 0.58 -8.57
C ARG A 64 -8.74 -0.79 -9.07
N GLU A 65 -9.53 -1.85 -8.94
CA GLU A 65 -9.19 -3.17 -9.47
C GLU A 65 -9.05 -3.16 -10.99
N LYS A 66 -9.99 -2.52 -11.70
CA LYS A 66 -9.93 -2.32 -13.15
C LYS A 66 -8.68 -1.55 -13.57
N ASP A 67 -8.32 -0.50 -12.84
CA ASP A 67 -7.12 0.30 -13.11
C ASP A 67 -5.83 -0.51 -12.90
N ILE A 68 -5.78 -1.36 -11.86
CA ILE A 68 -4.65 -2.25 -11.59
C ILE A 68 -4.52 -3.30 -12.71
N LEU A 69 -5.63 -3.92 -13.12
CA LEU A 69 -5.63 -4.90 -14.21
C LEU A 69 -5.12 -4.28 -15.52
N MET A 70 -5.61 -3.09 -15.87
CA MET A 70 -5.16 -2.36 -17.05
C MET A 70 -3.66 -2.04 -17.01
N LEU A 71 -3.14 -1.65 -15.84
CA LEU A 71 -1.71 -1.40 -15.65
C LEU A 71 -0.87 -2.66 -15.82
N VAL A 72 -1.33 -3.80 -15.28
CA VAL A 72 -0.66 -5.09 -15.39
C VAL A 72 -0.64 -5.56 -16.84
N GLU A 73 -1.76 -5.47 -17.55
CA GLU A 73 -1.86 -5.82 -18.98
C GLU A 73 -0.91 -4.97 -19.85
N SER A 74 -0.87 -3.65 -19.61
CA SER A 74 0.03 -2.75 -20.33
C SER A 74 1.50 -3.09 -20.10
N LYS A 75 1.89 -3.38 -18.84
CA LYS A 75 3.25 -3.82 -18.50
C LYS A 75 3.58 -5.17 -19.15
N LEU A 76 2.65 -6.12 -19.14
CA LEU A 76 2.83 -7.43 -19.77
C LEU A 76 3.04 -7.29 -21.28
N ALA A 77 2.28 -6.42 -21.95
CA ALA A 77 2.46 -6.12 -23.37
C ALA A 77 3.84 -5.51 -23.67
N ALA A 78 4.31 -4.58 -22.82
CA ALA A 78 5.64 -3.99 -22.95
C ALA A 78 6.76 -5.03 -22.81
N VAL A 79 6.64 -5.93 -21.82
CA VAL A 79 7.59 -7.05 -21.62
C VAL A 79 7.60 -7.97 -22.82
N ASN A 80 6.43 -8.40 -23.31
CA ASN A 80 6.32 -9.27 -24.50
C ASN A 80 6.88 -8.62 -25.77
N LYS A 81 6.71 -7.30 -25.93
CA LYS A 81 7.33 -6.55 -27.03
C LYS A 81 8.85 -6.56 -26.91
N ARG A 82 9.40 -6.41 -25.70
CA ARG A 82 10.84 -6.45 -25.46
C ARG A 82 11.42 -7.84 -25.70
N ILE A 83 10.76 -8.90 -25.27
CA ILE A 83 11.16 -10.29 -25.52
C ILE A 83 11.31 -10.53 -27.02
N ARG A 84 10.26 -10.26 -27.81
CA ARG A 84 10.31 -10.40 -29.27
C ARG A 84 11.41 -9.58 -29.93
N PHE A 85 11.64 -8.36 -29.46
CA PHE A 85 12.72 -7.52 -29.97
C PHE A 85 14.11 -8.14 -29.72
N LEU A 86 14.31 -8.71 -28.53
CA LEU A 86 15.57 -9.37 -28.18
C LEU A 86 15.75 -10.69 -28.94
N GLU A 87 14.70 -11.48 -29.10
CA GLU A 87 14.71 -12.69 -29.93
C GLU A 87 15.10 -12.37 -31.37
N ASN A 88 14.45 -11.38 -31.99
CA ASN A 88 14.76 -10.97 -33.35
C ASN A 88 16.19 -10.41 -33.49
N LYS A 89 16.69 -9.69 -32.49
CA LYS A 89 18.09 -9.24 -32.46
C LYS A 89 19.07 -10.41 -32.35
N ASN A 90 18.77 -11.41 -31.53
CA ASN A 90 19.62 -12.58 -31.37
C ASN A 90 19.66 -13.43 -32.66
N VAL A 91 18.55 -13.51 -33.39
CA VAL A 91 18.49 -14.15 -34.72
C VAL A 91 19.37 -13.40 -35.74
N ASP A 92 19.30 -12.06 -35.78
CA ASP A 92 20.09 -11.25 -36.72
C ASP A 92 21.61 -11.29 -36.40
N VAL A 93 21.98 -11.44 -35.12
CA VAL A 93 23.38 -11.67 -34.69
C VAL A 93 23.86 -13.07 -35.08
N ALA A 94 23.01 -14.10 -34.96
CA ALA A 94 23.35 -15.47 -35.36
C ALA A 94 23.47 -15.65 -36.88
N ASP A 95 22.70 -14.93 -37.68
CA ASP A 95 22.79 -14.97 -39.17
C ASP A 95 24.05 -14.25 -39.69
N LYS A 96 24.42 -13.13 -39.07
CA LYS A 96 25.64 -12.37 -39.45
C LYS A 96 26.95 -13.07 -39.09
N GLY A 97 26.94 -14.04 -38.18
CA GLY A 97 28.10 -14.87 -37.83
C GLY A 97 28.44 -15.97 -38.85
N LYS A 98 27.58 -16.23 -39.85
CA LYS A 98 27.77 -17.33 -40.82
C LYS A 98 28.29 -16.90 -42.19
N ARG A 99 28.51 -15.60 -42.45
CA ARG A 99 28.97 -15.13 -43.76
C ARG A 99 30.48 -14.84 -43.78
N LYS A 100 31.18 -15.76 -44.45
CA LYS A 100 32.53 -15.72 -45.03
C LYS A 100 33.69 -16.23 -44.16
N ARG A 101 34.01 -17.51 -44.36
CA ARG A 101 35.39 -17.92 -44.69
C ARG A 101 35.35 -18.58 -46.06
N ILE A 102 35.85 -17.87 -47.07
CA ILE A 102 36.18 -18.42 -48.38
C ILE A 102 37.70 -18.45 -48.39
N GLU A 103 38.28 -19.64 -48.44
CA GLU A 103 39.67 -19.92 -48.84
C GLU A 103 39.61 -20.89 -50.02
#